data_AF-A0A523E9M8-F1
#
_entry.id   AF-A0A523E9M8-F1
#
_cell.length_a   1.000
_cell.length_b   1.000
_cell.length_c   1.000
_cell.angle_alpha   90.00
_cell.angle_beta   90.00
_cell.angle_gamma   90.00
#
_symmetry.space_group_name_H-M   'P 1'
#
loop_
_entity.id
_entity.type
_entity.pdbx_description
1 polymer ?
#
loop_
_entity_poly.entity_id
_entity_poly.type
_entity_poly.pdbx_seq_one_letter_code
_entity_poly.pdbx_strand_id
1 'polypeptide(L)'
;MELAEAFSLVVFYLGAFIMPMVASRVHVPAAVAEILYGLAIGALGLVHEGGATHFLAELGFVYLMFLVGMEIDFNRVEREGKGTVALAFAIATLVLVTASYIAIRLEMSFFMGLVIGAMSVGVLLVALVESNASKTRFG
;
A
#
# COMPACT_ATOMS: atom_id res chain seq x y z
N MET A 1 -22.75 3.21 20.54
CA MET A 1 -22.19 3.09 19.17
C MET A 1 -21.02 4.05 18.99
N GLU A 2 -21.20 5.36 19.24
CA GLU A 2 -20.12 6.36 19.12
C GLU A 2 -18.87 6.11 20.00
N LEU A 3 -19.03 5.65 21.24
CA LEU A 3 -17.89 5.35 22.12
C LEU A 3 -16.99 4.21 21.62
N ALA A 4 -17.56 3.21 20.95
CA ALA A 4 -16.80 2.07 20.42
C ALA A 4 -15.99 2.48 19.18
N GLU A 5 -16.53 3.40 18.39
CA GLU A 5 -15.85 4.00 17.24
C GLU A 5 -14.72 4.93 17.70
N ALA A 6 -14.97 5.78 18.70
CA ALA A 6 -13.94 6.61 19.32
C ALA A 6 -12.80 5.77 19.92
N PHE A 7 -13.14 4.68 20.62
CA PHE A 7 -12.15 3.73 21.13
C PHE A 7 -11.31 3.11 20.00
N SER A 8 -11.96 2.66 18.92
CA SER A 8 -11.27 2.07 17.77
C SER A 8 -10.30 3.06 17.12
N LEU A 9 -10.71 4.33 16.96
CA LEU A 9 -9.83 5.39 16.47
C LEU A 9 -8.60 5.57 17.36
N VAL A 10 -8.78 5.63 18.69
CA VAL A 10 -7.65 5.73 19.62
C VAL A 10 -6.69 4.56 19.44
N VAL A 11 -7.20 3.34 19.31
CA VAL A 11 -6.38 2.14 19.09
C VAL A 11 -5.62 2.21 17.76
N PHE A 12 -6.25 2.70 16.68
CA PHE A 12 -5.58 2.88 15.39
C PHE A 12 -4.50 3.95 15.45
N TYR A 13 -4.76 5.12 16.04
CA TYR A 13 -3.79 6.20 16.17
C TYR A 13 -2.61 5.83 17.08
N LEU A 14 -2.86 5.12 18.18
CA LEU A 14 -1.79 4.57 19.02
C LEU A 14 -0.91 3.59 18.24
N GLY A 15 -1.54 2.72 17.43
CA GLY A 15 -0.85 1.82 16.52
C GLY A 15 0.05 2.58 15.54
N ALA A 16 -0.52 3.54 14.80
CA ALA A 16 0.21 4.36 13.84
C ALA A 16 1.38 5.13 14.47
N PHE A 17 1.30 5.49 15.75
CA PHE A 17 2.42 6.14 16.44
C PHE A 17 3.50 5.13 16.91
N ILE A 18 3.09 3.98 17.46
CA ILE A 18 4.00 3.02 18.09
C ILE A 18 4.66 2.12 17.03
N MET A 19 3.93 1.70 16.00
CA MET A 19 4.40 0.72 15.01
C MET A 19 5.64 1.17 14.24
N PRO A 20 5.81 2.44 13.83
CA PRO A 20 7.07 2.90 13.25
C PRO A 20 8.27 2.71 14.19
N MET A 21 8.09 2.88 15.49
CA MET A 21 9.13 2.66 16.50
C MET A 21 9.44 1.17 16.70
N VAL A 22 8.46 0.29 16.49
CA VAL A 22 8.67 -1.17 16.49
C VAL A 22 9.38 -1.59 15.21
N ALA A 23 8.93 -1.09 14.06
CA ALA A 23 9.43 -1.38 12.74
C ALA A 23 10.93 -1.06 12.60
N SER A 24 11.35 0.09 13.13
CA SER A 24 12.77 0.48 13.16
C SER A 24 13.66 -0.46 13.98
N ARG A 25 13.13 -1.12 15.02
CA ARG A 25 13.89 -2.11 15.80
C ARG A 25 14.04 -3.45 15.07
N VAL A 26 13.04 -3.85 14.29
CA VAL A 26 13.03 -5.11 13.53
C VAL A 26 13.48 -4.96 12.08
N HIS A 27 13.92 -3.75 11.68
CA HIS A 27 14.41 -3.42 10.34
C HIS A 27 13.41 -3.72 9.20
N VAL A 28 12.13 -3.43 9.42
CA VAL A 28 11.08 -3.51 8.38
C VAL A 28 10.51 -2.12 8.10
N PRO A 29 9.94 -1.86 6.91
CA PRO A 29 9.19 -0.63 6.66
C PRO A 29 8.05 -0.47 7.67
N ALA A 30 7.81 0.75 8.13
CA ALA A 30 6.78 1.05 9.12
C ALA A 30 5.38 0.68 8.60
N ALA A 31 5.11 0.94 7.31
CA ALA A 31 3.87 0.53 6.66
C ALA A 31 3.56 -0.97 6.82
N VAL A 32 4.58 -1.84 6.76
CA VAL A 32 4.40 -3.28 6.96
C VAL A 32 3.99 -3.59 8.41
N ALA A 33 4.64 -2.94 9.38
CA ALA A 33 4.30 -3.12 10.79
C ALA A 33 2.89 -2.61 11.12
N GLU A 34 2.47 -1.48 10.54
CA GLU A 34 1.13 -0.93 10.70
C GLU A 34 0.04 -1.85 10.13
N ILE A 35 0.26 -2.44 8.94
CA ILE A 35 -0.65 -3.41 8.34
C ILE A 35 -0.77 -4.66 9.24
N LEU A 36 0.36 -5.19 9.72
CA LEU A 36 0.36 -6.36 10.62
C LEU A 36 -0.33 -6.06 11.95
N TYR A 37 -0.14 -4.86 12.49
CA TYR A 37 -0.84 -4.41 13.69
C TYR A 37 -2.34 -4.36 13.46
N GLY A 38 -2.80 -3.72 12.38
CA GLY A 38 -4.22 -3.65 12.01
C GLY A 38 -4.85 -5.04 11.87
N LEU A 39 -4.15 -5.96 11.21
CA LEU A 39 -4.57 -7.36 11.08
C LEU A 39 -4.70 -8.04 12.45
N ALA A 40 -3.73 -7.85 13.35
CA ALA A 40 -3.75 -8.46 14.68
C ALA A 40 -4.89 -7.94 15.55
N ILE A 41 -5.07 -6.62 15.66
CA ILE A 41 -6.15 -6.04 16.48
C ILE A 41 -7.54 -6.32 15.90
N GLY A 42 -7.66 -6.38 14.57
CA GLY A 42 -8.89 -6.73 13.88
C GLY A 42 -9.26 -8.20 14.11
N ALA A 43 -8.29 -9.12 14.00
CA ALA A 43 -8.51 -10.54 14.27
C ALA A 43 -8.91 -10.82 15.73
N LEU A 44 -8.45 -10.00 16.68
CA LEU A 44 -8.82 -10.08 18.09
C LEU A 44 -10.22 -9.48 18.38
N GLY A 45 -10.87 -8.85 17.39
CA GLY A 45 -12.17 -8.19 17.57
C GLY A 45 -12.12 -6.96 18.48
N LEU A 46 -10.93 -6.37 18.66
CA LEU A 46 -10.72 -5.22 19.55
C LEU A 46 -11.22 -3.90 18.95
N VAL A 47 -11.34 -3.85 17.63
CA VAL A 47 -11.71 -2.66 16.87
C VAL A 47 -12.83 -2.99 15.89
N HIS A 48 -13.67 -2.00 15.60
CA HIS A 48 -14.76 -2.12 14.64
C HIS A 48 -14.61 -1.03 13.59
N GLU A 49 -14.87 -1.38 12.33
CA GLU A 49 -14.96 -0.39 11.26
C GLU A 49 -16.21 0.47 11.46
N GLY A 50 -15.99 1.74 11.80
CA GLY A 50 -17.02 2.78 11.86
C GLY A 50 -16.90 3.76 10.70
N GLY A 51 -17.93 4.60 10.51
CA GLY A 51 -17.97 5.58 9.42
C GLY A 51 -16.80 6.57 9.44
N ALA A 52 -16.34 6.99 10.63
CA ALA A 52 -15.18 7.86 10.80
C ALA A 52 -13.87 7.15 10.44
N THR A 53 -13.72 5.86 10.80
CA THR A 53 -12.54 5.07 10.44
C THR A 53 -12.47 4.85 8.93
N HIS A 54 -13.61 4.53 8.31
CA HIS A 54 -13.72 4.36 6.86
C HIS A 54 -13.39 5.66 6.12
N PHE A 55 -13.97 6.79 6.56
CA PHE A 55 -13.66 8.11 5.99
C PHE A 55 -12.17 8.46 6.11
N LEU A 56 -11.55 8.22 7.27
CA LEU A 56 -10.12 8.47 7.46
C LEU A 56 -9.24 7.56 6.59
N ALA A 57 -9.63 6.30 6.39
CA ALA A 57 -8.92 5.38 5.51
C ALA A 57 -8.96 5.86 4.05
N GLU A 58 -10.13 6.28 3.55
CA GLU A 58 -10.28 6.85 2.22
C GLU A 58 -9.49 8.16 2.08
N LEU A 59 -9.60 9.06 3.06
CA LEU A 59 -8.89 10.33 3.09
C LEU A 59 -7.37 10.11 3.07
N GLY A 60 -6.87 9.20 3.91
CA GLY A 60 -5.47 8.82 3.98
C GLY A 60 -4.98 8.21 2.66
N PHE A 61 -5.76 7.32 2.05
CA PHE A 61 -5.44 6.73 0.75
C PHE A 61 -5.33 7.80 -0.35
N VAL A 62 -6.31 8.70 -0.45
CA VAL A 62 -6.29 9.80 -1.42
C VAL A 62 -5.10 10.75 -1.17
N TYR A 63 -4.83 11.08 0.10
CA TYR A 63 -3.70 11.93 0.47
C TYR A 63 -2.35 11.30 0.09
N LEU A 64 -2.17 9.99 0.35
CA LEU A 64 -0.97 9.26 -0.05
C LEU A 64 -0.82 9.23 -1.58
N MET A 65 -1.90 8.96 -2.32
CA MET A 65 -1.86 8.99 -3.79
C MET A 65 -1.56 10.39 -4.34
N PHE A 66 -2.02 11.44 -3.66
CA PHE A 66 -1.67 12.81 -3.99
C PHE A 66 -0.19 13.11 -3.74
N LEU A 67 0.37 12.72 -2.59
CA LEU A 67 1.80 12.86 -2.30
C LEU A 67 2.65 12.14 -3.34
N VAL A 68 2.28 10.90 -3.68
CA VAL A 68 2.93 10.12 -4.74
C VAL A 68 2.90 10.87 -6.07
N GLY A 69 1.75 11.45 -6.45
CA GLY A 69 1.64 12.25 -7.66
C GLY A 69 2.54 13.48 -7.68
N MET A 70 2.81 14.10 -6.52
CA MET A 70 3.73 15.23 -6.40
C MET A 70 5.21 14.84 -6.46
N GLU A 71 5.55 13.61 -6.06
CA GLU A 71 6.94 13.11 -6.08
C GLU A 71 7.38 12.67 -7.49
N ILE A 72 6.44 12.44 -8.42
CA ILE A 72 6.76 11.99 -9.79
C ILE A 72 7.42 13.13 -10.60
N ASP A 73 8.69 12.92 -10.99
CA ASP A 73 9.40 13.79 -11.94
C ASP A 73 9.14 13.36 -13.39
N PHE A 74 8.19 14.04 -14.05
CA PHE A 74 7.87 13.79 -15.46
C PHE A 74 9.04 14.05 -16.41
N ASN A 75 9.97 14.94 -16.07
CA ASN A 75 11.15 15.21 -16.93
C ASN A 75 12.09 14.01 -16.92
N ARG A 76 12.22 13.31 -15.79
CA ARG A 76 13.00 12.07 -15.70
C ARG A 76 12.38 10.98 -16.57
N VAL A 77 11.06 10.81 -16.52
CA VAL A 77 10.33 9.84 -17.36
C VAL A 77 10.51 10.14 -18.84
N GLU A 78 10.47 11.41 -19.24
CA GLU A 78 10.68 11.81 -20.64
C GLU A 78 12.11 11.53 -21.11
N ARG A 79 13.12 11.71 -20.23
CA ARG A 79 14.53 11.43 -20.53
C ARG A 79 14.86 9.95 -20.64
N GLU A 80 14.18 9.09 -19.88
CA GLU A 80 14.36 7.63 -19.95
C GLU A 80 13.83 7.02 -21.26
N GLY A 81 13.03 7.78 -22.02
CA GLY A 81 12.61 7.46 -23.37
C GLY A 81 11.52 6.39 -23.47
N LYS A 82 10.91 6.30 -24.66
CA LYS A 82 9.76 5.41 -24.93
C LYS A 82 10.06 3.93 -24.71
N GLY A 83 11.32 3.51 -24.86
CA GLY A 83 11.72 2.11 -24.66
C GLY A 83 11.55 1.65 -23.21
N THR A 84 11.91 2.50 -22.25
CA THR A 84 11.78 2.19 -20.81
C THR A 84 10.32 2.12 -20.40
N VAL A 85 9.49 3.07 -20.88
CA VAL A 85 8.03 3.06 -20.65
C VAL A 85 7.38 1.82 -21.27
N ALA A 86 7.76 1.46 -22.50
CA ALA A 86 7.25 0.26 -23.17
C ALA A 86 7.64 -1.01 -22.41
N LEU A 87 8.86 -1.08 -21.88
CA LEU A 87 9.30 -2.20 -21.05
C LEU A 87 8.50 -2.27 -19.74
N ALA A 88 8.31 -1.14 -19.05
CA ALA A 88 7.51 -1.08 -17.83
C ALA A 88 6.06 -1.54 -18.09
N PHE A 89 5.46 -1.09 -19.19
CA PHE A 89 4.14 -1.52 -19.61
C PHE A 89 4.08 -3.01 -19.97
N ALA A 90 5.10 -3.54 -20.65
CA ALA A 90 5.20 -4.96 -20.96
C ALA A 90 5.32 -5.83 -19.70
N ILE A 91 6.12 -5.40 -18.72
CA ILE A 91 6.26 -6.08 -17.43
C ILE A 91 4.93 -6.04 -16.67
N ALA A 92 4.28 -4.88 -16.58
CA ALA A 92 2.98 -4.73 -15.92
C ALA A 92 1.92 -5.65 -16.55
N THR A 93 1.87 -5.69 -17.88
CA THR A 93 0.97 -6.55 -18.64
C THR A 93 1.27 -8.03 -18.41
N LEU A 94 2.55 -8.41 -18.41
CA LEU A 94 2.99 -9.78 -18.14
C LEU A 94 2.54 -10.24 -16.75
N VAL A 95 2.79 -9.43 -15.72
CA VAL A 95 2.37 -9.70 -14.34
C VAL A 95 0.85 -9.87 -14.27
N LEU A 96 0.08 -8.97 -14.89
CA LEU A 96 -1.39 -9.02 -14.89
C LEU A 96 -1.92 -10.30 -15.56
N VAL A 97 -1.35 -10.67 -16.72
CA VAL A 97 -1.72 -11.88 -17.46
C VAL A 97 -1.36 -13.13 -16.67
N THR A 98 -0.16 -13.19 -16.10
CA THR A 98 0.28 -14.33 -15.29
C THR A 98 -0.57 -14.48 -14.02
N ALA A 99 -0.85 -13.39 -13.31
CA ALA A 99 -1.72 -13.42 -12.14
C ALA A 99 -3.14 -13.88 -12.50
N SER A 100 -3.70 -13.37 -13.60
CA SER A 100 -5.02 -13.78 -14.09
C SER A 100 -5.06 -15.24 -14.53
N TYR A 101 -4.01 -15.72 -15.19
CA TYR A 101 -3.89 -17.13 -15.58
C TYR A 101 -3.83 -18.05 -14.35
N ILE A 102 -3.02 -17.71 -13.35
CA ILE A 102 -2.92 -18.48 -12.10
C ILE A 102 -4.27 -18.49 -11.37
N ALA A 103 -4.95 -17.35 -11.27
CA ALA A 103 -6.26 -17.25 -10.62
C ALA A 103 -7.29 -18.20 -11.27
N ILE A 104 -7.35 -18.24 -12.61
CA ILE A 104 -8.24 -19.16 -13.34
C ILE A 104 -7.85 -20.63 -13.07
N ARG A 105 -6.55 -20.94 -13.00
CA ARG A 105 -6.06 -22.31 -12.69
C ARG A 105 -6.39 -22.75 -11.26
N LEU A 106 -6.59 -21.80 -10.34
CA LEU A 106 -7.04 -22.03 -8.97
C LEU A 106 -8.58 -21.95 -8.83
N GLU A 107 -9.31 -21.99 -9.94
CA GLU A 107 -10.79 -21.90 -9.97
C GLU A 107 -11.34 -20.59 -9.37
N MET A 108 -10.53 -19.53 -9.32
CA MET A 108 -10.95 -18.20 -8.89
C MET A 108 -11.55 -17.41 -10.07
N SER A 109 -12.35 -16.39 -9.75
CA SER A 109 -12.87 -15.46 -10.76
C SER A 109 -11.74 -14.71 -11.47
N PHE A 110 -11.92 -14.42 -12.76
CA PHE A 110 -11.02 -13.54 -13.53
C PHE A 110 -10.80 -12.19 -12.83
N PHE A 111 -11.84 -11.66 -12.18
CA PHE A 111 -11.75 -10.43 -11.39
C PHE A 111 -10.69 -10.53 -10.29
N MET A 112 -10.59 -11.69 -9.62
CA MET A 112 -9.58 -11.90 -8.58
C MET A 112 -8.17 -11.89 -9.15
N GLY A 113 -8.01 -12.41 -10.37
CA GLY A 113 -6.76 -12.33 -11.13
C GLY A 113 -6.29 -10.90 -11.36
N LEU A 114 -7.22 -10.00 -11.73
CA LEU A 114 -6.95 -8.57 -11.86
C LEU A 114 -6.57 -7.93 -10.52
N VAL A 115 -7.29 -8.27 -9.44
CA VAL A 115 -7.02 -7.75 -8.10
C VAL A 115 -5.63 -8.16 -7.62
N ILE A 116 -5.25 -9.42 -7.79
CA ILE A 116 -3.92 -9.94 -7.39
C ILE A 116 -2.81 -9.35 -8.28
N GLY A 117 -3.08 -9.17 -9.58
CA GLY A 117 -2.13 -8.59 -10.52
C GLY A 117 -1.95 -7.07 -10.39
N ALA A 118 -2.81 -6.39 -9.62
CA ALA A 118 -2.70 -4.96 -9.40
C ALA A 118 -1.48 -4.62 -8.54
N MET A 119 -0.58 -3.80 -9.08
CA MET A 119 0.60 -3.32 -8.36
C MET A 119 0.25 -2.11 -7.49
N SER A 120 0.54 -2.17 -6.19
CA SER A 120 0.32 -1.06 -5.26
C SER A 120 1.50 -0.07 -5.31
N VAL A 121 1.27 1.10 -5.90
CA VAL A 121 2.28 2.18 -5.97
C VAL A 121 2.48 2.84 -4.60
N GLY A 122 1.40 3.01 -3.82
CA GLY A 122 1.44 3.74 -2.55
C GLY A 122 2.31 3.10 -1.48
N VAL A 123 2.06 1.81 -1.20
CA VAL A 123 2.82 1.08 -0.17
C VAL A 123 4.29 0.94 -0.59
N LEU A 124 4.55 0.74 -1.89
CA LEU A 124 5.90 0.61 -2.42
C LEU A 124 6.71 1.90 -2.26
N LEU A 125 6.13 3.06 -2.57
CA LEU A 125 6.83 4.34 -2.41
C LEU A 125 7.05 4.71 -0.95
N VAL A 126 6.06 4.47 -0.07
CA VAL A 126 6.26 4.64 1.37
C VAL A 126 7.41 3.77 1.87
N ALA A 127 7.44 2.49 1.47
CA ALA A 127 8.54 1.59 1.84
C ALA A 127 9.90 2.03 1.28
N LEU A 128 9.97 2.56 0.06
CA LEU A 128 11.21 3.08 -0.55
C LEU A 128 11.71 4.34 0.15
N VAL A 129 10.80 5.24 0.53
CA VAL A 129 11.13 6.46 1.28
C VAL A 129 11.63 6.09 2.69
N GLU A 130 10.92 5.20 3.38
CA GLU A 130 11.29 4.73 4.73
C GLU A 130 12.62 3.96 4.75
N SER A 131 12.90 3.16 3.71
CA SER A 131 14.16 2.42 3.59
C SER A 131 15.34 3.26 3.09
N ASN A 132 15.17 4.58 2.91
CA ASN A 132 16.15 5.48 2.28
C ASN A 132 16.57 5.06 0.85
N ALA A 133 15.79 4.19 0.20
CA ALA A 133 16.06 3.72 -1.16
C ALA A 133 15.56 4.68 -2.25
N SER A 134 14.80 5.73 -1.89
CA SER A 134 14.20 6.69 -2.83
C SER A 134 15.20 7.48 -3.68
N LYS A 135 16.49 7.55 -3.30
CA LYS A 135 17.55 8.21 -4.08
C LYS A 135 18.44 7.25 -4.88
N THR A 136 18.11 5.96 -4.89
CA THR A 136 18.86 4.91 -5.61
C THR A 136 18.24 4.64 -6.98
N ARG A 137 18.82 3.78 -7.83
CA ARG A 137 18.24 3.46 -9.16
C ARG A 137 16.81 2.90 -9.11
N PHE A 138 16.30 2.53 -7.94
CA PHE A 138 14.93 2.04 -7.71
C PHE A 138 13.94 3.14 -7.27
N GLY A 139 14.41 4.39 -7.11
CA GLY A 139 13.62 5.61 -6.83
C GLY A 139 13.97 6.74 -7.80
#